data_AF-A0A925R0Q4-F1
#
_entry.id   AF-A0A925R0Q4-F1
#
_cell.length_a   1.000
_cell.length_b   1.000
_cell.length_c   1.000
_cell.angle_alpha   90.00
_cell.angle_beta   90.00
_cell.angle_gamma   90.00
#
_symmetry.space_group_name_H-M   'P 1'
#
loop_
_entity.id
_entity.type
_entity.pdbx_description
1 polymer ?
#
loop_
_entity_poly.entity_id
_entity_poly.type
_entity_poly.pdbx_seq_one_letter_code
_entity_poly.pdbx_strand_id
1 'polypeptide(L)'
;MTFLDVVFVALIQGLAEVLPLGAAGHLALIPRLVASAEGRAAVVVAADVGIVAALMVYFWRDLFIMGRSVVKLAKGRVEPGARLLLQVLLGSLPALALTWGFSQLGGGTASPTTAAAALLVFGLFLLAADAMGVTVRRVEHLGWLGAAIIGILQAAAAIPGVSRTGITITAARLMGFERQDAARFSLLLAIPLIAGQAAMIVAQLSRQAPLIFSTDLMVAAGLAFILALIAVTAMMAWVDRHTFAPFAVWRIILGLGVLVWGLLP
;
A
#
# COMPACT_ATOMS: atom_id res chain seq x y z
N MET A 1 -17.11 -4.20 -18.53
CA MET A 1 -16.66 -4.97 -17.35
C MET A 1 -17.90 -5.58 -16.74
N THR A 2 -17.80 -6.78 -16.18
CA THR A 2 -18.93 -7.38 -15.47
C THR A 2 -18.99 -6.83 -14.04
N PHE A 3 -20.17 -6.83 -13.42
CA PHE A 3 -20.30 -6.49 -12.00
C PHE A 3 -19.40 -7.37 -11.11
N LEU A 4 -19.24 -8.64 -11.50
CA LEU A 4 -18.39 -9.59 -10.80
C LEU A 4 -16.90 -9.19 -10.84
N ASP A 5 -16.43 -8.68 -11.99
CA ASP A 5 -15.07 -8.15 -12.15
C ASP A 5 -14.81 -7.01 -11.14
N VAL A 6 -15.78 -6.09 -11.01
CA VAL A 6 -15.72 -4.94 -10.10
C VAL A 6 -15.59 -5.41 -8.66
N VAL A 7 -16.42 -6.39 -8.26
CA VAL A 7 -16.41 -6.98 -6.91
C VAL A 7 -15.06 -7.67 -6.63
N PHE A 8 -14.52 -8.45 -7.56
CA PHE A 8 -13.23 -9.13 -7.36
C PHE A 8 -12.07 -8.15 -7.28
N VAL A 9 -12.02 -7.12 -8.13
CA VAL A 9 -10.97 -6.10 -8.07
C VAL A 9 -11.05 -5.34 -6.75
N ALA A 10 -12.24 -4.91 -6.33
CA ALA A 10 -12.43 -4.22 -5.06
C ALA A 10 -12.09 -5.10 -3.84
N LEU A 11 -12.36 -6.41 -3.92
CA LEU A 11 -12.00 -7.37 -2.88
C LEU A 11 -10.49 -7.52 -2.74
N ILE A 12 -9.80 -7.78 -3.86
CA ILE A 12 -8.35 -7.92 -3.89
C ILE A 12 -7.70 -6.62 -3.42
N GLN A 13 -8.14 -5.48 -3.95
CA GLN A 13 -7.58 -4.17 -3.60
C GLN A 13 -7.82 -3.84 -2.13
N GLY A 14 -9.06 -3.94 -1.64
CA GLY A 14 -9.43 -3.60 -0.26
C GLY A 14 -8.67 -4.41 0.80
N LEU A 15 -8.40 -5.69 0.54
CA LEU A 15 -7.65 -6.55 1.46
C LEU A 15 -6.13 -6.43 1.26
N ALA A 16 -5.64 -6.64 0.04
CA ALA A 16 -4.22 -6.83 -0.23
C ALA A 16 -3.42 -5.52 -0.35
N GLU A 17 -4.08 -4.36 -0.39
CA GLU A 17 -3.43 -3.06 -0.31
C GLU A 17 -3.08 -2.71 1.15
N VAL A 18 -3.96 -3.07 2.08
CA VAL A 18 -3.76 -2.86 3.52
C VAL A 18 -2.85 -3.92 4.12
N LEU A 19 -3.11 -5.19 3.81
CA LEU A 19 -2.26 -6.30 4.24
C LEU A 19 -0.96 -6.34 3.42
N PRO A 20 0.15 -6.83 3.97
CA PRO A 20 1.42 -6.93 3.25
C PRO A 20 1.42 -8.12 2.28
N LEU A 21 0.43 -8.16 1.37
CA LEU A 21 0.16 -9.22 0.39
C LEU A 21 0.52 -8.78 -1.04
N GLY A 22 0.34 -7.49 -1.37
CA GLY A 22 0.69 -6.93 -2.67
C GLY A 22 -0.44 -7.01 -3.68
N ALA A 23 -1.44 -6.11 -3.55
CA ALA A 23 -2.63 -6.06 -4.40
C ALA A 23 -2.30 -5.96 -5.90
N ALA A 24 -1.40 -5.06 -6.29
CA ALA A 24 -0.97 -4.91 -7.68
C ALA A 24 -0.39 -6.21 -8.28
N GLY A 25 0.27 -7.04 -7.46
CA GLY A 25 0.74 -8.36 -7.88
C GLY A 25 -0.42 -9.30 -8.18
N HIS A 26 -1.37 -9.43 -7.24
CA HIS A 26 -2.55 -10.28 -7.41
C HIS A 26 -3.37 -9.89 -8.65
N LEU A 27 -3.55 -8.59 -8.89
CA LEU A 27 -4.25 -8.09 -10.09
C LEU A 27 -3.46 -8.33 -11.38
N ALA A 28 -2.12 -8.29 -11.34
CA ALA A 28 -1.27 -8.59 -12.49
C ALA A 28 -1.25 -10.09 -12.84
N LEU A 29 -1.48 -10.96 -11.86
CA LEU A 29 -1.56 -12.42 -12.06
C LEU A 29 -2.85 -12.86 -12.75
N ILE A 30 -3.90 -12.04 -12.72
CA ILE A 30 -5.21 -12.37 -13.29
C ILE A 30 -5.65 -11.30 -14.30
N PRO A 31 -4.93 -11.14 -15.42
CA PRO A 31 -5.18 -10.05 -16.38
C PRO A 31 -6.56 -10.15 -17.06
N ARG A 32 -7.15 -11.34 -17.09
CA ARG A 32 -8.48 -11.60 -17.70
C ARG A 32 -9.66 -11.21 -16.82
N LEU A 33 -9.45 -10.85 -15.55
CA LEU A 33 -10.53 -10.39 -14.66
C LEU A 33 -11.19 -9.09 -15.14
N VAL A 34 -10.64 -8.41 -16.15
CA VAL A 34 -11.19 -7.17 -16.68
C VAL A 34 -10.98 -7.06 -18.18
N ALA A 35 -12.03 -6.70 -18.92
CA ALA A 35 -11.99 -6.56 -20.38
C ALA A 35 -11.17 -5.36 -20.92
N SER A 36 -10.97 -4.27 -20.14
CA SER A 36 -10.19 -3.10 -20.57
C SER A 36 -9.24 -2.56 -19.50
N ALA A 37 -8.04 -2.14 -19.90
CA ALA A 37 -7.03 -1.59 -18.98
C ALA A 37 -7.52 -0.31 -18.27
N GLU A 38 -8.21 0.56 -19.00
CA GLU A 38 -8.80 1.81 -18.48
C GLU A 38 -9.89 1.54 -17.44
N GLY A 39 -10.78 0.58 -17.70
CA GLY A 39 -11.83 0.22 -16.76
C GLY A 39 -11.25 -0.36 -15.45
N ARG A 40 -10.22 -1.21 -15.56
CA ARG A 40 -9.49 -1.72 -14.39
C ARG A 40 -8.88 -0.58 -13.59
N ALA A 41 -8.23 0.38 -14.25
CA ALA A 41 -7.63 1.52 -13.58
C ALA A 41 -8.68 2.36 -12.84
N ALA A 42 -9.85 2.61 -13.45
CA ALA A 42 -10.94 3.32 -12.80
C ALA A 42 -11.47 2.61 -11.54
N VAL A 43 -11.66 1.29 -11.61
CA VAL A 43 -12.11 0.49 -10.45
C VAL A 43 -11.05 0.46 -9.34
N VAL A 44 -9.77 0.28 -9.68
CA VAL A 44 -8.67 0.33 -8.70
C VAL A 44 -8.61 1.69 -8.00
N VAL A 45 -8.72 2.78 -8.76
CA VAL A 45 -8.74 4.14 -8.20
C VAL A 45 -9.93 4.35 -7.28
N ALA A 46 -11.13 3.88 -7.66
CA ALA A 46 -12.30 3.95 -6.80
C ALA A 46 -12.11 3.16 -5.50
N ALA A 47 -11.55 1.95 -5.59
CA ALA A 47 -11.20 1.13 -4.43
C ALA A 47 -10.16 1.82 -3.53
N ASP A 48 -9.13 2.45 -4.11
CA ASP A 48 -8.09 3.20 -3.41
C ASP A 48 -8.67 4.39 -2.62
N VAL A 49 -9.66 5.10 -3.18
CA VAL A 49 -10.40 6.14 -2.45
C VAL A 49 -11.11 5.53 -1.22
N GLY A 50 -11.74 4.37 -1.38
CA GLY A 50 -12.35 3.63 -0.27
C GLY A 50 -11.33 3.22 0.81
N ILE A 51 -10.16 2.73 0.40
CA ILE A 51 -9.07 2.34 1.31
C ILE A 51 -8.54 3.56 2.07
N VAL A 52 -8.29 4.68 1.39
CA VAL A 52 -7.85 5.92 2.04
C VAL A 52 -8.86 6.37 3.08
N ALA A 53 -10.16 6.36 2.75
CA ALA A 53 -11.21 6.70 3.70
C ALA A 53 -11.23 5.74 4.92
N ALA A 54 -11.04 4.44 4.70
CA ALA A 54 -10.98 3.45 5.78
C ALA A 54 -9.79 3.68 6.71
N LEU A 55 -8.61 3.96 6.15
CA LEU A 55 -7.41 4.29 6.92
C LEU A 55 -7.57 5.61 7.69
N MET A 56 -8.22 6.61 7.11
CA MET A 56 -8.53 7.86 7.80
C MET A 56 -9.49 7.65 8.98
N VAL A 57 -10.50 6.79 8.81
CA VAL A 57 -11.42 6.40 9.89
C VAL A 57 -10.67 5.63 10.98
N TYR A 58 -9.83 4.66 10.63
CA TYR A 58 -9.09 3.88 11.62
C TYR A 58 -8.07 4.73 12.40
N PHE A 59 -7.27 5.54 11.69
CA PHE A 59 -6.22 6.39 12.27
C PHE A 59 -6.70 7.80 12.62
N TRP A 60 -8.00 8.02 12.83
CA TRP A 60 -8.58 9.35 13.06
C TRP A 60 -7.89 10.13 14.20
N ARG A 61 -7.49 9.43 15.27
CA ARG A 61 -6.78 10.05 16.42
C ARG A 61 -5.40 10.55 16.02
N ASP A 62 -4.64 9.73 15.28
CA ASP A 62 -3.31 10.09 14.79
C ASP A 62 -3.40 11.28 13.84
N LEU A 63 -4.34 11.24 12.89
CA LEU A 63 -4.58 12.34 11.95
C LEU A 63 -5.02 13.62 12.66
N PHE A 64 -5.88 13.52 13.68
CA PHE A 64 -6.30 14.67 14.47
C PHE A 64 -5.13 15.31 15.24
N ILE A 65 -4.25 14.50 15.83
CA ILE A 65 -3.04 14.96 16.51
C ILE A 65 -2.09 15.64 15.51
N MET A 66 -1.84 15.00 14.36
CA MET A 66 -1.03 15.58 13.28
C MET A 66 -1.59 16.94 12.83
N GLY A 67 -2.90 17.01 12.54
CA GLY A 67 -3.58 18.22 12.09
C GLY A 67 -3.52 19.36 13.10
N ARG A 68 -3.75 19.09 14.39
CA ARG A 68 -3.59 20.09 15.45
C ARG A 68 -2.16 20.60 15.58
N SER A 69 -1.18 19.73 15.38
CA SER A 69 0.23 20.12 15.46
C SER A 69 0.68 20.98 14.28
N VAL A 70 -0.02 21.01 13.14
CA VAL A 70 0.29 21.93 12.01
C VAL A 70 0.20 23.39 12.43
N VAL A 71 -0.83 23.76 13.20
CA VAL A 71 -1.02 25.13 13.69
C VAL A 71 0.15 25.58 14.57
N LYS A 72 0.73 24.65 15.34
CA LYS A 72 1.87 24.92 16.21
C LYS A 72 3.20 24.87 15.46
N LEU A 73 3.31 24.03 14.43
CA LEU A 73 4.44 24.01 13.50
C LEU A 73 4.56 25.35 12.76
N ALA A 74 3.44 25.93 12.33
CA ALA A 74 3.40 27.28 11.75
C ALA A 74 3.89 28.38 12.72
N LYS A 75 3.91 28.10 14.03
CA LYS A 75 4.46 28.96 15.08
C LYS A 75 5.89 28.55 15.51
N GLY A 76 6.56 27.69 14.73
CA GLY A 76 7.93 27.24 14.97
C GLY A 76 8.10 26.16 16.04
N ARG A 77 7.01 25.53 16.53
CA ARG A 77 7.08 24.48 17.56
C ARG A 77 6.85 23.09 16.96
N VAL A 78 7.88 22.24 17.02
CA VAL A 78 7.80 20.85 16.55
C VAL A 78 7.34 19.94 17.69
N GLU A 79 6.05 19.64 17.71
CA GLU A 79 5.45 18.64 18.61
C GLU A 79 5.52 17.22 18.01
N PRO A 80 5.36 16.15 18.81
CA PRO A 80 5.37 14.77 18.31
C PRO A 80 4.42 14.53 17.11
N GLY A 81 3.23 15.15 17.13
CA GLY A 81 2.28 15.08 16.01
C GLY A 81 2.80 15.73 14.72
N ALA A 82 3.44 16.90 14.82
CA ALA A 82 4.05 17.57 13.67
C ALA A 82 5.25 16.76 13.15
N ARG A 83 6.05 16.19 14.04
CA ARG A 83 7.17 15.32 13.67
C ARG A 83 6.68 14.09 12.90
N LEU A 84 5.65 13.41 13.39
CA LEU A 84 5.07 12.25 12.73
C LEU A 84 4.49 12.62 11.35
N LEU A 85 3.76 13.74 11.25
CA LEU A 85 3.26 14.26 9.97
C LEU A 85 4.40 14.50 8.97
N LEU A 86 5.46 15.21 9.40
CA LEU A 86 6.61 15.49 8.54
C LEU A 86 7.34 14.22 8.11
N GLN A 87 7.44 13.21 8.98
CA GLN A 87 8.00 11.91 8.65
C GLN A 87 7.13 11.15 7.64
N VAL A 88 5.81 11.22 7.78
CA VAL A 88 4.86 10.64 6.83
C VAL A 88 4.96 11.33 5.46
N LEU A 89 5.08 12.65 5.42
CA LEU A 89 5.27 13.40 4.19
C LEU A 89 6.64 13.13 3.55
N LEU A 90 7.70 13.07 4.37
CA LEU A 90 9.05 12.74 3.92
C LEU A 90 9.13 11.33 3.34
N GLY A 91 8.36 10.38 3.88
CA GLY A 91 8.29 9.01 3.36
C GLY A 91 7.39 8.84 2.13
N SER A 92 6.32 9.64 2.01
CA SER A 92 5.30 9.44 0.96
C SER A 92 5.51 10.31 -0.29
N LEU A 93 5.88 11.59 -0.15
CA LEU A 93 6.00 12.50 -1.29
C LEU A 93 7.14 12.14 -2.25
N PRO A 94 8.36 11.81 -1.79
CA PRO A 94 9.41 11.35 -2.70
C PRO A 94 9.02 10.05 -3.40
N ALA A 95 8.38 9.12 -2.68
CA ALA A 95 7.90 7.86 -3.27
C ALA A 95 6.86 8.12 -4.37
N LEU A 96 5.93 9.06 -4.15
CA LEU A 96 4.95 9.47 -5.15
C LEU A 96 5.63 10.04 -6.40
N ALA A 97 6.60 10.95 -6.23
CA ALA A 97 7.34 11.54 -7.34
C ALA A 97 8.15 10.50 -8.13
N LEU A 98 8.84 9.59 -7.44
CA LEU A 98 9.63 8.52 -8.05
C LEU A 98 8.76 7.52 -8.80
N THR A 99 7.66 7.07 -8.19
CA THR A 99 6.74 6.12 -8.83
C THR A 99 6.07 6.72 -10.06
N TRP A 100 5.69 8.00 -10.01
CA TRP A 100 5.17 8.70 -11.16
C TRP A 100 6.23 8.90 -12.25
N GLY A 101 7.43 9.35 -11.90
CA GLY A 101 8.53 9.50 -12.87
C GLY A 101 8.82 8.18 -13.59
N PHE A 102 8.84 7.07 -12.85
CA PHE A 102 9.01 5.73 -13.41
C PHE A 102 7.86 5.35 -14.37
N SER A 103 6.61 5.67 -14.05
CA SER A 103 5.48 5.40 -14.97
C SER A 103 5.57 6.21 -16.26
N GLN A 104 6.07 7.44 -16.21
CA GLN A 104 6.26 8.27 -17.41
C GLN A 104 7.34 7.73 -18.36
N LEU A 105 8.26 6.90 -17.86
CA LEU A 105 9.29 6.22 -18.64
C LEU A 105 8.82 4.87 -19.21
N GLY A 106 7.54 4.54 -19.11
CA GLY A 106 6.98 3.24 -19.52
C GLY A 106 7.10 2.14 -18.45
N GLY A 107 7.58 2.48 -17.25
CA GLY A 107 7.61 1.60 -16.10
C GLY A 107 6.22 1.29 -15.56
N GLY A 108 6.09 0.20 -14.79
CA GLY A 108 4.83 -0.21 -14.15
C GLY A 108 3.98 -1.18 -14.99
N THR A 109 4.32 -1.40 -16.26
CA THR A 109 3.84 -2.57 -17.01
C THR A 109 4.74 -3.76 -16.66
N ALA A 110 4.18 -4.77 -16.01
CA ALA A 110 4.91 -5.97 -15.64
C ALA A 110 4.15 -7.20 -16.13
N SER A 111 4.87 -8.13 -16.72
CA SER A 111 4.34 -9.45 -17.02
C SER A 111 3.91 -10.15 -15.72
N PRO A 112 2.97 -11.12 -15.80
CA PRO A 112 2.62 -11.97 -14.66
C PRO A 112 3.86 -12.62 -14.02
N THR A 113 4.88 -12.95 -14.81
CA THR A 113 6.16 -13.49 -14.33
C THR A 113 6.93 -12.52 -13.45
N THR A 114 7.03 -11.25 -13.84
CA THR A 114 7.67 -10.20 -13.01
C THR A 114 6.89 -9.98 -11.72
N ALA A 115 5.56 -9.99 -11.78
CA ALA A 115 4.71 -9.89 -10.59
C ALA A 115 4.89 -11.07 -9.63
N ALA A 116 4.94 -12.30 -10.16
CA ALA A 116 5.18 -13.50 -9.38
C ALA A 116 6.57 -13.51 -8.72
N ALA A 117 7.61 -13.12 -9.47
CA ALA A 117 8.97 -13.00 -8.94
C ALA A 117 9.05 -11.95 -7.84
N ALA A 118 8.41 -10.79 -8.00
CA ALA A 118 8.36 -9.75 -6.99
C ALA A 118 7.60 -10.21 -5.72
N LEU A 119 6.48 -10.91 -5.87
CA LEU A 119 5.76 -11.51 -4.73
C LEU A 119 6.66 -12.47 -3.96
N LEU A 120 7.37 -13.36 -4.64
CA LEU A 120 8.29 -14.32 -4.04
C LEU A 120 9.44 -13.63 -3.30
N VAL A 121 10.21 -12.79 -4.00
CA VAL A 121 11.43 -12.16 -3.45
C VAL A 121 11.09 -11.27 -2.25
N PHE A 122 10.10 -10.40 -2.37
CA PHE A 122 9.74 -9.50 -1.28
C PHE A 122 8.90 -10.20 -0.19
N GLY A 123 8.32 -11.37 -0.47
CA GLY A 123 7.80 -12.28 0.54
C GLY A 123 8.93 -12.85 1.41
N LEU A 124 10.02 -13.30 0.79
CA LEU A 124 11.22 -13.76 1.49
C LEU A 124 11.85 -12.64 2.34
N PHE A 125 11.96 -11.43 1.81
CA PHE A 125 12.48 -10.30 2.58
C PHE A 125 11.62 -9.96 3.80
N LEU A 126 10.29 -9.95 3.66
CA LEU A 126 9.41 -9.73 4.80
C LEU A 126 9.55 -10.83 5.86
N LEU A 127 9.62 -12.09 5.42
CA LEU A 127 9.80 -13.24 6.32
C LEU A 127 11.11 -13.13 7.10
N ALA A 128 12.22 -12.84 6.40
CA ALA A 128 13.53 -12.68 7.00
C ALA A 128 13.56 -11.48 7.97
N ALA A 129 13.09 -10.31 7.52
CA ALA A 129 13.08 -9.10 8.33
C ALA A 129 12.23 -9.25 9.60
N ASP A 130 11.10 -9.94 9.52
CA ASP A 130 10.23 -10.12 10.69
C ASP A 130 10.77 -11.15 11.69
N ALA A 131 11.54 -12.14 11.21
CA ALA A 131 12.22 -13.13 12.03
C ALA A 131 13.50 -12.58 12.70
N MET A 132 14.08 -11.50 12.16
CA MET A 132 15.31 -10.91 12.67
C MET A 132 15.09 -9.95 13.86
N GLY A 133 15.99 -10.06 14.84
CA GLY A 133 16.34 -8.99 15.78
C GLY A 133 15.52 -8.86 17.06
N VAL A 134 16.11 -8.17 18.04
CA VAL A 134 15.44 -7.69 19.26
C VAL A 134 14.69 -6.41 18.91
N THR A 135 13.38 -6.37 19.16
CA THR A 135 12.52 -5.23 18.82
C THR A 135 12.29 -4.36 20.04
N VAL A 136 12.83 -3.14 20.03
CA VAL A 136 12.70 -2.18 21.15
C VAL A 136 12.31 -0.77 20.70
N ARG A 137 12.26 -0.52 19.39
CA ARG A 137 11.95 0.81 18.85
C ARG A 137 10.47 0.95 18.55
N ARG A 138 9.91 2.03 19.05
CA ARG A 138 8.57 2.53 18.71
C ARG A 138 8.60 3.69 17.74
N VAL A 139 7.47 4.05 17.12
CA VAL A 139 7.38 5.13 16.11
C VAL A 139 8.02 6.44 16.60
N GLU A 140 7.98 6.75 17.89
CA GLU A 140 8.58 7.98 18.44
C GLU A 140 10.10 8.02 18.28
N HIS A 141 10.75 6.86 18.18
CA HIS A 141 12.19 6.71 17.96
C HIS A 141 12.58 6.84 16.48
N LEU A 142 11.60 6.97 15.56
CA LEU A 142 11.88 7.15 14.15
C LEU A 142 12.62 8.47 13.93
N GLY A 143 13.83 8.37 13.36
CA GLY A 143 14.60 9.52 12.90
C GLY A 143 14.22 9.92 11.48
N TRP A 144 14.64 11.12 11.08
CA TRP A 144 14.42 11.63 9.71
C TRP A 144 15.02 10.73 8.64
N LEU A 145 16.24 10.23 8.88
CA LEU A 145 16.91 9.30 7.97
C LEU A 145 16.13 8.00 7.81
N GLY A 146 15.59 7.46 8.91
CA GLY A 146 14.76 6.24 8.86
C GLY A 146 13.49 6.45 8.02
N ALA A 147 12.79 7.56 8.23
CA ALA A 147 11.61 7.91 7.44
C ALA A 147 11.94 8.08 5.95
N ALA A 148 13.06 8.73 5.62
CA ALA A 148 13.52 8.90 4.24
C ALA A 148 13.90 7.56 3.59
N ILE A 149 14.62 6.68 4.28
CA ILE A 149 14.97 5.34 3.77
C ILE A 149 13.70 4.52 3.50
N ILE A 150 12.75 4.50 4.43
CA ILE A 150 11.47 3.82 4.24
C ILE A 150 10.75 4.37 3.00
N GLY A 151 10.73 5.70 2.82
CA GLY A 151 10.12 6.32 1.65
C GLY A 151 10.79 6.00 0.32
N ILE A 152 12.13 6.00 0.27
CA ILE A 152 12.87 5.62 -0.93
C ILE A 152 12.60 4.16 -1.29
N LEU A 153 12.62 3.25 -0.31
CA LEU A 153 12.31 1.83 -0.53
C LEU A 153 10.86 1.62 -0.96
N GLN A 154 9.93 2.44 -0.46
CA GLN A 154 8.53 2.41 -0.87
C GLN A 154 8.34 2.70 -2.37
N ALA A 155 9.25 3.43 -3.03
CA ALA A 155 9.18 3.67 -4.47
C ALA A 155 9.34 2.37 -5.30
N ALA A 156 9.98 1.33 -4.74
CA ALA A 156 10.07 0.01 -5.37
C ALA A 156 8.68 -0.63 -5.59
N ALA A 157 7.66 -0.17 -4.86
CA ALA A 157 6.28 -0.63 -5.04
C ALA A 157 5.65 -0.18 -6.37
N ALA A 158 6.36 0.59 -7.19
CA ALA A 158 5.99 0.80 -8.60
C ALA A 158 6.08 -0.49 -9.44
N ILE A 159 6.83 -1.50 -8.98
CA ILE A 159 6.90 -2.82 -9.61
C ILE A 159 5.72 -3.66 -9.10
N PRO A 160 4.78 -4.09 -9.96
CA PRO A 160 3.69 -4.97 -9.54
C PRO A 160 4.22 -6.23 -8.83
N GLY A 161 3.62 -6.58 -7.69
CA GLY A 161 4.07 -7.67 -6.82
C GLY A 161 4.95 -7.24 -5.64
N VAL A 162 5.57 -6.05 -5.73
CA VAL A 162 6.15 -5.38 -4.56
C VAL A 162 5.01 -4.76 -3.77
N SER A 163 4.70 -5.34 -2.60
CA SER A 163 3.70 -4.80 -1.69
C SER A 163 4.22 -3.51 -1.04
N ARG A 164 3.51 -2.37 -1.20
CA ARG A 164 3.82 -1.10 -0.51
C ARG A 164 3.95 -1.30 0.99
N THR A 165 2.89 -1.81 1.62
CA THR A 165 2.86 -2.09 3.05
C THR A 165 3.92 -3.14 3.43
N GLY A 166 4.14 -4.14 2.59
CA GLY A 166 5.19 -5.14 2.79
C GLY A 166 6.60 -4.56 2.83
N ILE A 167 6.98 -3.71 1.86
CA ILE A 167 8.36 -3.18 1.78
C ILE A 167 8.65 -2.15 2.88
N THR A 168 7.67 -1.30 3.22
CA THR A 168 7.80 -0.33 4.33
C THR A 168 7.86 -1.03 5.69
N ILE A 169 7.02 -2.05 5.93
CA ILE A 169 7.10 -2.89 7.14
C ILE A 169 8.44 -3.61 7.20
N THR A 170 8.88 -4.22 6.09
CA THR A 170 10.19 -4.91 6.01
C THR A 170 11.32 -3.96 6.41
N ALA A 171 11.35 -2.76 5.84
CA ALA A 171 12.35 -1.74 6.16
C ALA A 171 12.31 -1.33 7.64
N ALA A 172 11.12 -1.07 8.18
CA ALA A 172 10.95 -0.72 9.60
C ALA A 172 11.37 -1.87 10.53
N ARG A 173 11.04 -3.12 10.21
CA ARG A 173 11.45 -4.30 10.98
C ARG A 173 12.98 -4.46 11.00
N LEU A 174 13.64 -4.28 9.86
CA LEU A 174 15.11 -4.27 9.76
C LEU A 174 15.76 -3.14 10.56
N MET A 175 15.07 -2.01 10.72
CA MET A 175 15.53 -0.90 11.58
C MET A 175 15.26 -1.12 13.08
N GLY A 176 14.68 -2.27 13.47
CA GLY A 176 14.45 -2.68 14.85
C GLY A 176 13.12 -2.20 15.46
N PHE A 177 12.15 -1.76 14.63
CA PHE A 177 10.84 -1.34 15.11
C PHE A 177 9.93 -2.51 15.47
N GLU A 178 9.13 -2.34 16.51
CA GLU A 178 8.06 -3.29 16.87
C GLU A 178 7.06 -3.47 15.73
N ARG A 179 6.42 -4.64 15.65
CA ARG A 179 5.51 -4.99 14.54
C ARG A 179 4.33 -4.04 14.42
N GLN A 180 3.74 -3.68 15.56
CA GLN A 180 2.60 -2.76 15.63
C GLN A 180 2.99 -1.36 15.13
N ASP A 181 4.16 -0.86 15.53
CA ASP A 181 4.69 0.43 15.11
C ASP A 181 5.11 0.46 13.63
N ALA A 182 5.73 -0.63 13.15
CA ALA A 182 6.05 -0.81 11.74
C ALA A 182 4.78 -0.79 10.87
N ALA A 183 3.74 -1.53 11.27
CA ALA A 183 2.45 -1.54 10.59
C ALA A 183 1.77 -0.17 10.64
N ARG A 184 1.69 0.46 11.82
CA ARG A 184 1.08 1.77 12.00
C ARG A 184 1.75 2.83 11.13
N PHE A 185 3.08 2.94 11.16
CA PHE A 185 3.79 3.93 10.35
C PHE A 185 3.60 3.65 8.85
N SER A 186 3.70 2.39 8.43
CA SER A 186 3.46 1.98 7.05
C SER A 186 2.06 2.38 6.55
N LEU A 187 1.02 2.19 7.36
CA LEU A 187 -0.35 2.50 6.96
C LEU A 187 -0.61 4.01 6.96
N LEU A 188 0.01 4.77 7.87
CA LEU A 188 -0.02 6.23 7.84
C LEU A 188 0.68 6.80 6.59
N LEU A 189 1.79 6.19 6.15
CA LEU A 189 2.45 6.52 4.88
C LEU A 189 1.57 6.28 3.66
N ALA A 190 0.76 5.23 3.69
CA ALA A 190 -0.10 4.84 2.58
C ALA A 190 -1.19 5.89 2.28
N ILE A 191 -1.70 6.60 3.30
CA ILE A 191 -2.77 7.61 3.13
C ILE A 191 -2.42 8.68 2.10
N PRO A 192 -1.37 9.52 2.28
CA PRO A 192 -1.02 10.55 1.30
C PRO A 192 -0.51 9.97 -0.02
N LEU A 193 0.14 8.81 0.00
CA LEU A 193 0.67 8.18 -1.21
C LEU A 193 -0.44 7.68 -2.13
N ILE A 194 -1.38 6.89 -1.60
CA ILE A 194 -2.51 6.34 -2.35
C ILE A 194 -3.44 7.47 -2.80
N ALA A 195 -3.73 8.44 -1.93
CA ALA A 195 -4.53 9.60 -2.30
C ALA A 195 -3.88 10.40 -3.45
N GLY A 196 -2.56 10.60 -3.39
CA GLY A 196 -1.79 11.26 -4.45
C GLY A 196 -1.86 10.49 -5.77
N GLN A 197 -1.62 9.17 -5.75
CA GLN A 197 -1.69 8.34 -6.95
C GLN A 197 -3.10 8.32 -7.57
N ALA A 198 -4.14 8.18 -6.74
CA ALA A 198 -5.53 8.23 -7.18
C ALA A 198 -5.84 9.58 -7.86
N ALA A 199 -5.44 10.71 -7.25
CA ALA A 199 -5.64 12.03 -7.83
C ALA A 199 -4.94 12.20 -9.19
N MET A 200 -3.73 11.67 -9.34
CA MET A 200 -2.98 11.72 -10.59
C MET A 200 -3.66 10.89 -11.69
N ILE A 201 -4.14 9.69 -11.38
CA ILE A 201 -4.83 8.84 -12.36
C ILE A 201 -6.17 9.47 -12.75
N VAL A 202 -6.94 10.00 -11.80
CA VAL A 202 -8.19 10.74 -12.11
C VAL A 202 -7.92 11.90 -13.05
N ALA A 203 -6.85 12.67 -12.81
CA ALA A 203 -6.46 13.78 -13.66
C ALA A 203 -5.99 13.36 -15.07
N GLN A 204 -5.43 12.16 -15.21
CA GLN A 204 -5.08 11.59 -16.52
C GLN A 204 -6.32 11.12 -17.28
N LEU A 205 -7.22 10.39 -16.61
CA LEU A 205 -8.46 9.88 -17.20
C LEU A 205 -9.40 11.01 -17.65
N SER A 206 -9.50 12.09 -16.87
CA SER A 206 -10.37 13.23 -17.19
C SER A 206 -9.93 14.01 -18.45
N ARG A 207 -8.67 13.85 -18.88
CA ARG A 207 -8.16 14.43 -20.13
C ARG A 207 -8.48 13.59 -21.35
N GLN A 208 -8.77 12.31 -21.16
CA GLN A 208 -9.03 11.36 -22.25
C GLN A 208 -10.53 11.23 -22.53
N ALA A 209 -11.35 11.25 -21.48
CA ALA A 209 -12.81 11.17 -21.58
C ALA A 209 -13.49 11.87 -20.39
N PRO A 210 -14.77 12.25 -20.53
CA PRO A 210 -15.57 12.70 -19.38
C PRO A 210 -15.58 11.63 -18.28
N LEU A 211 -15.36 12.06 -17.03
CA LEU A 211 -15.45 11.16 -15.89
C LEU A 211 -16.92 10.80 -15.65
N ILE A 212 -17.27 9.54 -15.92
CA ILE A 212 -18.60 9.01 -15.62
C ILE A 212 -18.52 8.30 -14.27
N PHE A 213 -19.08 8.92 -13.24
CA PHE A 213 -19.27 8.28 -11.94
C PHE A 213 -20.40 7.24 -12.06
N SER A 214 -20.04 5.97 -12.19
CA SER A 214 -21.00 4.87 -12.31
C SER A 214 -21.27 4.22 -10.95
N THR A 215 -22.41 3.56 -10.85
CA THR A 215 -22.78 2.72 -9.68
C THR A 215 -21.69 1.69 -9.37
N ASP A 216 -21.04 1.13 -10.39
CA ASP A 216 -19.94 0.18 -10.24
C ASP A 216 -18.74 0.78 -9.49
N LEU A 217 -18.35 2.02 -9.79
CA LEU A 217 -17.25 2.69 -9.06
C LEU A 217 -17.64 2.98 -7.60
N MET A 218 -18.91 3.34 -7.34
CA MET A 218 -19.40 3.52 -5.97
C MET A 218 -19.39 2.21 -5.19
N VAL A 219 -19.80 1.10 -5.82
CA VAL A 219 -19.74 -0.24 -5.22
C VAL A 219 -18.30 -0.63 -4.93
N ALA A 220 -17.37 -0.39 -5.87
CA ALA A 220 -15.96 -0.66 -5.67
C ALA A 220 -15.37 0.12 -4.48
N ALA A 221 -15.64 1.43 -4.42
CA ALA A 221 -15.19 2.28 -3.32
C ALA A 221 -15.77 1.85 -1.97
N GLY A 222 -17.08 1.60 -1.90
CA GLY A 222 -17.76 1.17 -0.67
C GLY A 222 -17.31 -0.20 -0.19
N LEU A 223 -17.16 -1.17 -1.09
CA LEU A 223 -16.70 -2.51 -0.75
C LEU A 223 -15.24 -2.49 -0.27
N ALA A 224 -14.37 -1.78 -1.00
CA ALA A 224 -12.97 -1.63 -0.62
C ALA A 224 -12.83 -0.90 0.73
N PHE A 225 -13.66 0.12 1.02
CA PHE A 225 -13.70 0.77 2.32
C PHE A 225 -13.98 -0.21 3.47
N ILE A 226 -15.04 -1.02 3.33
CA ILE A 226 -15.42 -2.00 4.37
C ILE A 226 -14.30 -3.03 4.57
N LEU A 227 -13.79 -3.59 3.47
CA LEU A 227 -12.75 -4.61 3.52
C LEU A 227 -11.43 -4.07 4.07
N ALA A 228 -11.05 -2.85 3.69
CA ALA A 228 -9.86 -2.18 4.21
C ALA A 228 -9.98 -1.90 5.71
N LEU A 229 -11.17 -1.49 6.18
CA LEU A 229 -11.43 -1.25 7.59
C LEU A 229 -11.34 -2.54 8.41
N ILE A 230 -11.88 -3.65 7.88
CA ILE A 230 -11.73 -4.99 8.48
C ILE A 230 -10.26 -5.39 8.47
N ALA A 231 -9.57 -5.26 7.34
CA ALA A 231 -8.18 -5.67 7.16
C ALA A 231 -7.24 -4.92 8.12
N VAL A 232 -7.36 -3.59 8.22
CA VAL A 232 -6.50 -2.80 9.12
C VAL A 232 -6.77 -3.15 10.57
N THR A 233 -8.04 -3.30 10.96
CA THR A 233 -8.41 -3.64 12.34
C THR A 233 -7.90 -5.04 12.71
N ALA A 234 -8.13 -6.03 11.84
CA ALA A 234 -7.67 -7.39 12.04
C ALA A 234 -6.14 -7.49 12.05
N MET A 235 -5.46 -6.82 11.12
CA MET A 235 -4.00 -6.84 11.04
C MET A 235 -3.38 -6.21 12.29
N MET A 236 -3.85 -5.04 12.72
CA MET A 236 -3.32 -4.35 13.90
C MET A 236 -3.55 -5.16 15.18
N ALA A 237 -4.69 -5.85 15.30
CA ALA A 237 -4.94 -6.78 16.41
C ALA A 237 -4.09 -8.06 16.32
N TRP A 238 -3.80 -8.55 15.11
CA TRP A 238 -2.98 -9.73 14.88
C TRP A 238 -1.52 -9.51 15.26
N VAL A 239 -0.91 -8.45 14.72
CA VAL A 239 0.53 -8.17 14.86
C VAL A 239 0.95 -7.74 16.26
N ASP A 240 -0.02 -7.44 17.12
CA ASP A 240 0.18 -7.26 18.56
C ASP A 240 0.67 -8.56 19.23
N ARG A 241 0.27 -9.73 18.70
CA ARG A 241 0.55 -11.04 19.32
C ARG A 241 1.27 -12.02 18.41
N HIS A 242 1.30 -11.74 17.11
CA HIS A 242 1.78 -12.67 16.10
C HIS A 242 2.75 -12.00 15.10
N THR A 243 3.33 -12.82 14.24
CA THR A 243 4.30 -12.42 13.22
C THR A 243 3.63 -12.07 11.89
N PHE A 244 4.38 -11.45 10.98
CA PHE A 244 3.99 -11.24 9.58
C PHE A 244 4.17 -12.50 8.72
N ALA A 245 4.63 -13.61 9.30
CA ALA A 245 4.95 -14.84 8.58
C ALA A 245 3.80 -15.37 7.72
N PRO A 246 2.52 -15.39 8.13
CA PRO A 246 1.43 -15.86 7.27
C PRO A 246 1.30 -15.08 5.96
N PHE A 247 1.45 -13.75 6.01
CA PHE A 247 1.38 -12.89 4.83
C PHE A 247 2.59 -13.10 3.91
N ALA A 248 3.77 -13.27 4.50
CA ALA A 248 5.00 -13.55 3.75
C ALA A 248 4.95 -14.92 3.06
N VAL A 249 4.50 -15.96 3.77
CA VAL A 249 4.33 -17.33 3.24
C VAL A 249 3.31 -17.36 2.12
N TRP A 250 2.18 -16.66 2.25
CA TRP A 250 1.20 -16.53 1.17
C TRP A 250 1.84 -15.99 -0.12
N ARG A 251 2.63 -14.91 -0.01
CA ARG A 251 3.32 -14.31 -1.15
C ARG A 251 4.33 -15.24 -1.79
N ILE A 252 5.07 -15.99 -0.98
CA ILE A 252 6.04 -17.00 -1.44
C ILE A 252 5.33 -18.12 -2.19
N ILE A 253 4.26 -18.69 -1.63
CA ILE A 253 3.50 -19.77 -2.25
C ILE A 253 2.87 -19.30 -3.56
N LEU A 254 2.22 -18.14 -3.56
CA LEU A 254 1.57 -17.60 -4.75
C LEU A 254 2.60 -17.29 -5.86
N GLY A 255 3.70 -16.61 -5.51
CA GLY A 255 4.76 -16.30 -6.46
C GLY A 255 5.41 -17.55 -7.03
N LEU A 256 5.78 -18.51 -6.17
CA LEU A 256 6.36 -19.78 -6.60
C LEU A 256 5.40 -20.60 -7.46
N GLY A 257 4.13 -20.69 -7.06
CA GLY A 257 3.10 -21.43 -7.79
C GLY A 257 2.91 -20.92 -9.22
N VAL A 258 2.86 -19.59 -9.41
CA VAL A 258 2.76 -19.01 -10.76
C VAL A 258 4.04 -19.23 -11.57
N LEU A 259 5.21 -19.07 -10.96
CA LEU A 259 6.49 -19.29 -11.65
C LEU A 259 6.62 -20.75 -12.11
N VAL A 260 6.27 -21.71 -11.26
CA VAL A 260 6.28 -23.14 -11.60
C VAL A 260 5.24 -23.44 -12.67
N TRP A 261 4.01 -22.91 -12.54
CA TRP A 261 2.96 -23.09 -13.54
C TRP A 261 3.37 -22.54 -14.92
N GLY A 262 4.02 -21.37 -14.96
CA GLY A 262 4.52 -20.78 -16.21
C GLY A 262 5.68 -21.55 -16.86
N LEU A 263 6.30 -22.50 -16.15
CA LEU A 263 7.31 -23.41 -16.68
C LEU A 263 6.72 -24.74 -17.15
N LEU A 264 5.45 -25.03 -16.83
CA LEU A 264 4.75 -26.22 -17.32
C LEU A 264 4.30 -25.97 -18.78
N PRO A 265 4.50 -26.95 -19.67
CA PRO A 265 4.17 -26.83 -21.10
C PRO A 265 2.66 -26.73 -21.38
#